data_AF-A0AAW8TMB0-F1
#
_entry.id   AF-A0AAW8TMB0-F1
#
_cell.length_a   1.000
_cell.length_b   1.000
_cell.length_c   1.000
_cell.angle_alpha   90.00
_cell.angle_beta   90.00
_cell.angle_gamma   90.00
#
_symmetry.space_group_name_H-M   'P 1'
#
loop_
_entity.id
_entity.type
_entity.pdbx_description
1 polymer ?
#
loop_
_entity_poly.entity_id
_entity_poly.type
_entity_poly.pdbx_seq_one_letter_code
_entity_poly.pdbx_strand_id
1 'polypeptide(L)'
;MSSAVLKLSKTDIQKLKNYYSDYLLNKNVPYSEFSAKKNGVNITAYTSGKVLFQGNNAEQEAARWGKTDPTTAKKSSTLPKDFASLAVLGSDEVGNGSYFGPLCVCAAYADKEHLADLRQLGVKDSKMLTDSQIRAMAVKIKELIPFKLLVVNPEKYNAIQPQYNAVRMKVALHNQAIRLLLEQISPTKPDAILIDQFTSEANYLKYVKQEAQRVEQKIYFVTKGEQYHLSVAAASIISRASFLEELDKASLELGTKVPSGAGRSSDELAAKLLRQGGIALLNKYAKLHFANTEKAKKLI
;
A
#
# COMPACT_ATOMS: atom_id res chain seq x y z
N MET A 1 11.63 17.14 3.12
CA MET A 1 12.35 17.13 1.83
C MET A 1 11.40 17.58 0.75
N SER A 2 11.66 18.71 0.12
CA SER A 2 10.89 19.21 -1.02
C SER A 2 11.28 18.47 -2.30
N SER A 3 10.35 18.44 -3.26
CA SER A 3 10.58 17.86 -4.57
C SER A 3 9.80 18.62 -5.63
N ALA A 4 10.38 18.77 -6.82
CA ALA A 4 9.73 19.37 -7.96
C ALA A 4 9.84 18.44 -9.18
N VAL A 5 8.85 18.51 -10.07
CA VAL A 5 8.81 17.71 -11.29
C VAL A 5 8.56 18.61 -12.48
N LEU A 6 9.33 18.42 -13.54
CA LEU A 6 9.10 19.05 -14.84
C LEU A 6 8.80 17.98 -15.89
N LYS A 7 8.00 18.36 -16.88
CA LYS A 7 7.91 17.63 -18.15
C LYS A 7 8.69 18.44 -19.19
N LEU A 8 9.81 17.92 -19.64
CA LEU A 8 10.70 18.57 -20.59
C LEU A 8 10.74 17.81 -21.91
N SER A 9 11.00 18.53 -23.00
CA SER A 9 11.30 17.94 -24.30
C SER A 9 12.63 17.18 -24.25
N LYS A 10 12.87 16.23 -25.17
CA LYS A 10 14.17 15.55 -25.28
C LYS A 10 15.32 16.55 -25.46
N THR A 11 15.10 17.60 -26.24
CA THR A 11 16.06 18.67 -26.48
C THR A 11 16.41 19.40 -25.18
N ASP A 12 15.43 19.71 -24.34
CA ASP A 12 15.68 20.41 -23.07
C ASP A 12 16.30 19.48 -22.02
N ILE A 13 15.99 18.18 -22.04
CA ILE A 13 16.69 17.18 -21.22
C ILE A 13 18.18 17.11 -21.59
N GLN A 14 18.52 17.20 -22.88
CA GLN A 14 19.93 17.22 -23.29
C GLN A 14 20.64 18.50 -22.84
N LYS A 15 19.97 19.67 -22.90
CA LYS A 15 20.50 20.91 -22.32
C LYS A 15 20.73 20.77 -20.82
N LEU A 16 19.79 20.15 -20.12
CA LEU A 16 19.87 19.86 -18.67
C LEU A 16 21.07 18.96 -18.37
N LYS A 17 21.24 17.87 -19.14
CA LYS A 17 22.37 16.94 -19.02
C LYS A 17 23.71 17.65 -19.21
N ASN A 18 23.81 18.52 -20.21
CA ASN A 18 25.02 19.28 -20.50
C ASN A 18 25.35 20.27 -19.37
N TYR A 19 24.35 20.95 -18.82
CA TYR A 19 24.56 21.89 -17.72
C TYR A 19 25.04 21.23 -16.42
N TYR A 20 24.59 19.99 -16.16
CA TYR A 20 25.02 19.22 -14.99
C TYR A 20 26.14 18.23 -15.28
N SER A 21 26.91 18.41 -16.37
CA SER A 21 27.98 17.48 -16.79
C SER A 21 28.94 17.12 -15.64
N ASP A 22 29.34 18.12 -14.86
CA ASP A 22 30.33 17.97 -13.79
C ASP A 22 29.75 17.34 -12.52
N TYR A 23 28.42 17.19 -12.48
CA TYR A 23 27.65 16.72 -11.33
C TYR A 23 26.94 15.39 -11.61
N LEU A 24 27.23 14.75 -12.75
CA LEU A 24 26.63 13.48 -13.12
C LEU A 24 27.01 12.39 -12.13
N LEU A 25 26.01 11.59 -11.76
CA LEU A 25 26.19 10.42 -10.92
C LEU A 25 26.40 9.19 -11.81
N ASN A 26 27.44 8.40 -11.52
CA ASN A 26 27.59 7.07 -12.09
C ASN A 26 26.63 6.08 -11.39
N LYS A 27 25.32 6.24 -11.65
CA LYS A 27 24.25 5.41 -11.09
C LYS A 27 23.33 4.96 -12.21
N ASN A 28 23.09 3.65 -12.29
CA ASN A 28 22.12 3.09 -13.21
C ASN A 28 20.71 3.17 -12.59
N VAL A 29 19.95 4.21 -12.94
CA VAL A 29 18.54 4.35 -12.55
C VAL A 29 17.69 3.85 -13.73
N PRO A 30 16.82 2.82 -13.53
CA PRO A 30 15.99 2.29 -14.60
C PRO A 30 15.17 3.36 -15.30
N TYR A 31 15.15 3.30 -16.64
CA TYR A 31 14.43 4.25 -17.51
C TYR A 31 14.87 5.71 -17.36
N SER A 32 16.09 5.97 -16.86
CA SER A 32 16.68 7.31 -16.81
C SER A 32 17.61 7.60 -17.99
N GLU A 33 17.61 8.86 -18.43
CA GLU A 33 18.55 9.43 -19.40
C GLU A 33 19.86 9.86 -18.72
N PHE A 34 19.76 10.36 -17.49
CA PHE A 34 20.87 10.63 -16.58
C PHE A 34 20.37 10.91 -15.15
N SER A 35 21.31 10.90 -14.20
CA SER A 35 21.12 11.45 -12.87
C SER A 35 22.30 12.33 -12.48
N ALA A 36 22.04 13.38 -11.70
CA ALA A 36 23.05 14.32 -11.21
C ALA A 36 22.78 14.72 -9.76
N LYS A 37 23.79 15.22 -9.05
CA LYS A 37 23.62 15.82 -7.73
C LYS A 37 24.42 17.11 -7.60
N LYS A 38 23.72 18.23 -7.40
CA LYS A 38 24.32 19.55 -7.23
C LYS A 38 23.71 20.23 -6.01
N ASN A 39 24.55 20.77 -5.12
CA ASN A 39 24.12 21.56 -3.95
C ASN A 39 23.03 20.89 -3.10
N GLY A 40 23.13 19.58 -2.89
CA GLY A 40 22.17 18.81 -2.09
C GLY A 40 20.84 18.49 -2.80
N VAL A 41 20.67 18.86 -4.06
CA VAL A 41 19.53 18.47 -4.91
C VAL A 41 19.94 17.31 -5.82
N ASN A 42 19.18 16.21 -5.77
CA ASN A 42 19.27 15.13 -6.72
C ASN A 42 18.36 15.44 -7.92
N ILE A 43 18.88 15.26 -9.12
CA ILE A 43 18.16 15.47 -10.38
C ILE A 43 18.16 14.14 -11.13
N THR A 44 16.98 13.65 -11.52
CA THR A 44 16.84 12.44 -12.35
C THR A 44 15.93 12.72 -13.53
N ALA A 45 16.48 12.63 -14.74
CA ALA A 45 15.73 12.74 -15.98
C ALA A 45 15.37 11.35 -16.52
N TYR A 46 14.10 11.14 -16.84
CA TYR A 46 13.58 9.88 -17.37
C TYR A 46 13.38 9.95 -18.88
N THR A 47 13.50 8.80 -19.55
CA THR A 47 13.27 8.66 -21.01
C THR A 47 11.87 9.11 -21.44
N SER A 48 10.91 9.13 -20.50
CA SER A 48 9.56 9.63 -20.71
C SER A 48 9.44 11.15 -20.85
N GLY A 49 10.51 11.92 -20.62
CA GLY A 49 10.47 13.39 -20.57
C GLY A 49 10.25 13.97 -19.16
N LYS A 50 10.06 13.13 -18.14
CA LYS A 50 9.91 13.57 -16.76
C LYS A 50 11.27 13.88 -16.15
N VAL A 51 11.43 15.02 -15.48
CA VAL A 51 12.62 15.35 -14.69
C VAL A 51 12.22 15.59 -13.24
N LEU A 52 12.82 14.85 -12.32
CA LEU A 52 12.56 14.90 -10.89
C LEU A 52 13.72 15.59 -10.16
N PHE A 53 13.40 16.61 -9.37
CA PHE A 53 14.33 17.33 -8.49
C PHE A 53 13.96 17.02 -7.05
N GLN A 54 14.93 16.63 -6.21
CA GLN A 54 14.70 16.24 -4.82
C GLN A 54 15.80 16.76 -3.90
N GLY A 55 15.44 17.45 -2.83
CA GLY A 55 16.37 18.09 -1.90
C GLY A 55 15.81 19.42 -1.41
N ASN A 56 16.41 20.02 -0.39
CA ASN A 56 15.84 21.20 0.28
C ASN A 56 15.60 22.39 -0.68
N ASN A 57 16.35 22.50 -1.78
CA ASN A 57 16.23 23.55 -2.79
C ASN A 57 15.65 23.05 -4.13
N ALA A 58 14.91 21.93 -4.13
CA ALA A 58 14.44 21.29 -5.37
C ALA A 58 13.55 22.20 -6.24
N GLU A 59 12.69 23.01 -5.63
CA GLU A 59 11.79 23.94 -6.35
C GLU A 59 12.56 25.09 -7.00
N GLN A 60 13.52 25.68 -6.28
CA GLN A 60 14.39 26.73 -6.82
C GLN A 60 15.24 26.21 -7.98
N GLU A 61 15.78 25.00 -7.85
CA GLU A 61 16.58 24.39 -8.91
C GLU A 61 15.72 24.05 -10.14
N ALA A 62 14.49 23.56 -9.94
CA ALA A 62 13.57 23.25 -11.03
C ALA A 62 13.09 24.52 -11.76
N ALA A 63 12.83 25.61 -11.04
CA ALA A 63 12.36 26.88 -11.64
C ALA A 63 13.34 27.46 -12.68
N ARG A 64 14.63 27.08 -12.66
CA ARG A 64 15.63 27.45 -13.68
C ARG A 64 15.34 26.87 -15.06
N TRP A 65 14.63 25.75 -15.13
CA TRP A 65 14.49 24.92 -16.34
C TRP A 65 13.11 25.01 -17.00
N GLY A 66 12.20 25.76 -16.40
CA GLY A 66 10.87 25.97 -16.89
C GLY A 66 9.97 26.44 -15.77
N LYS A 67 8.75 26.84 -16.12
CA LYS A 67 7.70 26.92 -15.11
C LYS A 67 7.58 25.52 -14.55
N THR A 68 7.92 25.37 -13.26
CA THR A 68 7.35 24.27 -12.50
C THR A 68 5.88 24.34 -12.79
N ASP A 69 5.29 23.27 -13.33
CA ASP A 69 3.88 23.08 -13.01
C ASP A 69 3.85 23.31 -11.50
N PRO A 70 3.09 24.32 -11.00
CA PRO A 70 2.81 24.35 -9.58
C PRO A 70 2.44 22.91 -9.34
N THR A 71 3.15 22.27 -8.40
CA THR A 71 2.95 20.87 -8.14
C THR A 71 1.46 20.64 -8.36
N THR A 72 1.07 19.61 -9.07
CA THR A 72 -0.04 18.89 -8.48
C THR A 72 0.42 18.60 -7.02
N ALA A 73 0.46 19.59 -6.08
CA ALA A 73 -0.64 19.89 -5.18
C ALA A 73 -1.71 18.97 -5.64
N LYS A 74 -1.49 17.72 -5.24
CA LYS A 74 -2.48 16.70 -5.25
C LYS A 74 -3.68 17.51 -4.80
N LYS A 75 -4.80 17.40 -5.49
CA LYS A 75 -6.02 17.39 -4.72
C LYS A 75 -5.82 16.21 -3.75
N SER A 76 -5.06 16.43 -2.66
CA SER A 76 -5.34 15.80 -1.40
C SER A 76 -6.78 16.20 -1.27
N SER A 77 -7.69 15.25 -1.44
CA SER A 77 -9.06 15.48 -1.05
C SER A 77 -8.97 16.05 0.35
N THR A 78 -9.12 17.37 0.48
CA THR A 78 -8.99 18.04 1.75
C THR A 78 -10.13 17.48 2.55
N LEU A 79 -9.78 16.66 3.55
CA LEU A 79 -10.78 16.05 4.40
C LEU A 79 -11.65 17.17 4.99
N PRO A 80 -12.96 16.93 5.14
CA PRO A 80 -13.83 17.84 5.87
C PRO A 80 -13.20 18.31 7.19
N LYS A 81 -13.57 19.53 7.62
CA LYS A 81 -13.17 20.01 8.94
C LYS A 81 -13.65 19.02 10.01
N ASP A 82 -12.84 18.86 11.05
CA ASP A 82 -13.14 17.99 12.20
C ASP A 82 -13.34 16.50 11.84
N PHE A 83 -12.75 16.05 10.72
CA PHE A 83 -12.85 14.67 10.21
C PHE A 83 -12.63 13.59 11.27
N ALA A 84 -11.68 13.81 12.18
CA ALA A 84 -11.32 12.90 13.27
C ALA A 84 -12.44 12.65 14.31
N SER A 85 -13.53 13.41 14.24
CA SER A 85 -14.70 13.30 15.13
C SER A 85 -15.95 12.75 14.44
N LEU A 86 -15.87 12.47 13.13
CA LEU A 86 -16.98 11.94 12.35
C LEU A 86 -17.17 10.42 12.59
N ALA A 87 -18.35 9.90 12.26
CA ALA A 87 -18.57 8.46 12.18
C ALA A 87 -18.00 7.94 10.84
N VAL A 88 -16.82 7.32 10.84
CA VAL A 88 -16.11 7.01 9.59
C VAL A 88 -15.91 5.51 9.41
N LEU A 89 -16.18 5.06 8.19
CA LEU A 89 -15.78 3.74 7.70
C LEU A 89 -14.39 3.84 7.08
N GLY A 90 -13.38 3.28 7.75
CA GLY A 90 -11.99 3.26 7.30
C GLY A 90 -11.61 1.92 6.67
N SER A 91 -10.67 1.90 5.72
CA SER A 91 -10.08 0.65 5.24
C SER A 91 -8.57 0.72 5.01
N ASP A 92 -7.91 -0.41 5.23
CA ASP A 92 -6.47 -0.60 5.05
C ASP A 92 -6.18 -2.07 4.68
N GLU A 93 -4.95 -2.35 4.24
CA GLU A 93 -4.49 -3.68 3.86
C GLU A 93 -3.12 -4.07 4.39
N VAL A 94 -2.89 -5.38 4.51
CA VAL A 94 -1.59 -5.95 4.87
C VAL A 94 -1.29 -7.17 3.99
N GLY A 95 0.00 -7.42 3.76
CA GLY A 95 0.48 -8.61 3.05
C GLY A 95 0.79 -8.40 1.56
N ASN A 96 0.50 -7.21 1.00
CA ASN A 96 0.81 -6.88 -0.40
C ASN A 96 2.31 -7.01 -0.74
N GLY A 97 3.20 -6.63 0.18
CA GLY A 97 4.65 -6.74 0.02
C GLY A 97 5.27 -8.05 0.54
N SER A 98 4.46 -8.98 1.04
CA SER A 98 4.94 -10.26 1.58
C SER A 98 4.82 -11.35 0.52
N TYR A 99 5.92 -12.07 0.30
CA TYR A 99 5.93 -13.17 -0.66
C TYR A 99 5.10 -14.36 -0.16
N PHE A 100 5.29 -14.73 1.11
CA PHE A 100 4.46 -15.71 1.79
C PHE A 100 3.23 -15.08 2.43
N GLY A 101 2.18 -15.89 2.58
CA GLY A 101 0.95 -15.52 3.26
C GLY A 101 -0.02 -14.74 2.38
N PRO A 102 -1.19 -14.38 2.95
CA PRO A 102 -2.30 -13.80 2.20
C PRO A 102 -2.09 -12.32 1.83
N LEU A 103 -3.07 -11.78 1.10
CA LEU A 103 -3.41 -10.35 1.10
C LEU A 103 -4.67 -10.17 1.96
N CYS A 104 -4.56 -9.42 3.05
CA CYS A 104 -5.65 -9.13 3.96
C CYS A 104 -6.12 -7.69 3.80
N VAL A 105 -7.41 -7.47 3.54
CA VAL A 105 -8.02 -6.14 3.48
C VAL A 105 -9.12 -6.06 4.52
N CYS A 106 -9.10 -5.02 5.35
CA CYS A 106 -10.15 -4.80 6.34
C CYS A 106 -10.82 -3.46 6.09
N ALA A 107 -12.14 -3.43 6.24
CA ALA A 107 -12.92 -2.23 6.50
C ALA A 107 -13.39 -2.25 7.95
N ALA A 108 -13.40 -1.11 8.63
CA ALA A 108 -13.87 -0.97 10.00
C ALA A 108 -14.69 0.32 10.12
N TYR A 109 -15.81 0.26 10.84
CA TYR A 109 -16.68 1.41 11.06
C TYR A 109 -16.57 1.87 12.50
N ALA A 110 -16.07 3.08 12.70
CA ALA A 110 -16.02 3.69 14.03
C ALA A 110 -17.09 4.78 14.11
N ASP A 111 -18.16 4.50 14.83
CA ASP A 111 -19.15 5.52 15.18
C ASP A 111 -18.59 6.48 16.25
N LYS A 112 -19.22 7.64 16.43
CA LYS A 112 -18.80 8.72 17.32
C LYS A 112 -18.63 8.24 18.76
N GLU A 113 -19.54 7.39 19.23
CA GLU A 113 -19.51 6.80 20.57
C GLU A 113 -18.27 5.91 20.80
N HIS A 114 -17.84 5.16 19.79
CA HIS A 114 -16.69 4.25 19.89
C HIS A 114 -15.33 4.97 19.86
N LEU A 115 -15.28 6.24 19.44
CA LEU A 115 -14.00 6.95 19.26
C LEU A 115 -13.25 7.14 20.58
N ALA A 116 -13.95 7.33 21.70
CA ALA A 116 -13.32 7.46 23.02
C ALA A 116 -12.66 6.13 23.44
N ASP A 117 -13.40 5.03 23.32
CA ASP A 117 -12.93 3.69 23.69
C ASP A 117 -11.77 3.23 22.80
N LEU A 118 -11.81 3.50 21.49
CA LEU A 118 -10.70 3.23 20.58
C LEU A 118 -9.42 4.00 20.97
N ARG A 119 -9.55 5.26 21.41
CA ARG A 119 -8.39 6.04 21.92
C ARG A 119 -7.87 5.46 23.23
N GLN A 120 -8.75 5.11 24.16
CA GLN A 120 -8.37 4.52 25.44
C GLN A 120 -7.69 3.16 25.28
N LEU A 121 -8.15 2.37 24.29
CA LEU A 121 -7.53 1.11 23.91
C LEU A 121 -6.12 1.29 23.31
N GLY A 122 -5.77 2.52 22.90
CA GLY A 122 -4.47 2.85 22.32
C GLY A 122 -4.37 2.57 20.82
N VAL A 123 -5.51 2.55 20.11
CA VAL A 123 -5.56 2.41 18.64
C VAL A 123 -4.78 3.56 18.01
N LYS A 124 -3.75 3.20 17.23
CA LYS A 124 -2.83 4.11 16.55
C LYS A 124 -2.20 3.41 15.35
N ASP A 125 -1.24 4.07 14.68
CA ASP A 125 -0.46 3.45 13.61
C ASP A 125 0.08 2.08 14.03
N SER A 126 -0.34 1.05 13.31
CA SER A 126 -0.01 -0.34 13.60
C SER A 126 1.50 -0.58 13.58
N LYS A 127 2.26 0.22 12.82
CA LYS A 127 3.74 0.14 12.75
C LYS A 127 4.42 0.49 14.07
N MET A 128 3.72 1.19 14.96
CA MET A 128 4.19 1.57 16.30
C MET A 128 3.84 0.54 17.38
N LEU A 129 3.28 -0.61 16.99
CA LEU A 129 2.84 -1.69 17.87
C LEU A 129 3.64 -2.98 17.58
N THR A 130 3.94 -3.73 18.63
CA THR A 130 4.52 -5.08 18.51
C THR A 130 3.46 -6.08 18.05
N ASP A 131 3.88 -7.22 17.51
CA ASP A 131 2.94 -8.25 17.04
C ASP A 131 2.03 -8.79 18.17
N SER A 132 2.55 -8.87 19.40
CA SER A 132 1.75 -9.23 20.58
C SER A 132 0.68 -8.17 20.89
N GLN A 133 1.04 -6.89 20.85
CA GLN A 133 0.10 -5.79 21.03
C GLN A 133 -0.96 -5.77 19.92
N ILE A 134 -0.56 -5.99 18.66
CA ILE A 134 -1.48 -6.07 17.52
C ILE A 134 -2.53 -7.15 17.73
N ARG A 135 -2.13 -8.38 18.13
CA ARG A 135 -3.06 -9.49 18.34
C ARG A 135 -4.03 -9.22 19.49
N ALA A 136 -3.51 -8.81 20.64
CA ALA A 136 -4.35 -8.50 21.80
C ALA A 136 -5.31 -7.34 21.52
N MET A 137 -4.86 -6.31 20.82
CA MET A 137 -5.68 -5.15 20.46
C MET A 137 -6.73 -5.51 19.40
N ALA A 138 -6.39 -6.31 18.40
CA ALA A 138 -7.32 -6.72 17.35
C ALA A 138 -8.54 -7.47 17.91
N VAL A 139 -8.36 -8.33 18.93
CA VAL A 139 -9.49 -9.00 19.61
C VAL A 139 -10.47 -7.96 20.17
N LYS A 140 -9.95 -7.01 20.95
CA LYS A 140 -10.77 -5.96 21.58
C LYS A 140 -11.44 -5.04 20.56
N ILE A 141 -10.76 -4.68 19.47
CA ILE A 141 -11.36 -3.86 18.40
C ILE A 141 -12.50 -4.62 17.72
N LYS A 142 -12.33 -5.91 17.41
CA LYS A 142 -13.35 -6.73 16.75
C LYS A 142 -14.62 -6.88 17.59
N GLU A 143 -14.49 -6.85 18.91
CA GLU A 143 -15.63 -6.86 19.85
C GLU A 143 -16.28 -5.47 19.96
N LEU A 144 -15.50 -4.40 19.82
CA LEU A 144 -15.96 -3.02 20.03
C LEU A 144 -16.67 -2.42 18.82
N ILE A 145 -16.20 -2.70 17.59
CA ILE A 145 -16.71 -2.02 16.39
C ILE A 145 -17.07 -2.97 15.25
N PRO A 146 -18.07 -2.62 14.41
CA PRO A 146 -18.35 -3.36 13.18
C PRO A 146 -17.16 -3.32 12.22
N PHE A 147 -16.83 -4.47 11.64
CA PHE A 147 -15.76 -4.60 10.66
C PHE A 147 -16.06 -5.66 9.61
N LYS A 148 -15.37 -5.59 8.48
CA LYS A 148 -15.33 -6.65 7.48
C LYS A 148 -13.89 -6.91 7.04
N LEU A 149 -13.44 -8.13 7.29
CA LEU A 149 -12.12 -8.62 6.89
C LEU A 149 -12.24 -9.58 5.70
N LEU A 150 -11.45 -9.33 4.66
CA LEU A 150 -11.28 -10.21 3.52
C LEU A 150 -9.85 -10.74 3.50
N VAL A 151 -9.69 -12.07 3.47
CA VAL A 151 -8.40 -12.75 3.40
C VAL A 151 -8.30 -13.47 2.07
N VAL A 152 -7.36 -13.07 1.23
CA VAL A 152 -7.05 -13.75 -0.03
C VAL A 152 -5.80 -14.60 0.18
N ASN A 153 -6.00 -15.91 0.36
CA ASN A 153 -4.91 -16.85 0.51
C ASN A 153 -4.04 -16.95 -0.77
N PRO A 154 -2.81 -17.46 -0.68
CA PRO A 154 -1.89 -17.52 -1.82
C PRO A 154 -2.45 -18.25 -3.04
N GLU A 155 -3.16 -19.37 -2.86
CA GLU A 155 -3.74 -20.12 -3.99
C GLU A 155 -4.75 -19.27 -4.77
N LYS A 156 -5.69 -18.63 -4.06
CA LYS A 156 -6.67 -17.74 -4.68
C LYS A 156 -6.00 -16.50 -5.28
N TYR A 157 -4.99 -15.96 -4.60
CA TYR A 157 -4.19 -14.85 -5.11
C TYR A 157 -3.57 -15.21 -6.47
N ASN A 158 -2.91 -16.37 -6.56
CA ASN A 158 -2.23 -16.84 -7.77
C ASN A 158 -3.21 -17.17 -8.91
N ALA A 159 -4.41 -17.65 -8.59
CA ALA A 159 -5.46 -17.88 -9.58
C ALA A 159 -5.95 -16.57 -10.24
N ILE A 160 -5.97 -15.46 -9.50
CA ILE A 160 -6.54 -14.18 -9.96
C ILE A 160 -5.46 -13.23 -10.50
N GLN A 161 -4.23 -13.28 -9.98
CA GLN A 161 -3.15 -12.35 -10.31
C GLN A 161 -2.83 -12.23 -11.82
N PRO A 162 -2.92 -13.29 -12.65
CA PRO A 162 -2.71 -13.17 -14.10
C PRO A 162 -3.65 -12.17 -14.77
N GLN A 163 -4.86 -11.99 -14.23
CA GLN A 163 -5.87 -11.04 -14.74
C GLN A 163 -5.92 -9.74 -13.93
N TYR A 164 -5.52 -9.79 -12.66
CA TYR A 164 -5.51 -8.66 -11.73
C TYR A 164 -4.09 -8.38 -11.26
N ASN A 165 -3.50 -7.29 -11.74
CA ASN A 165 -2.31 -6.77 -11.07
C ASN A 165 -2.64 -6.42 -9.60
N ALA A 166 -1.60 -6.34 -8.75
CA ALA A 166 -1.77 -6.14 -7.31
C ALA A 166 -2.61 -4.90 -6.97
N VAL A 167 -2.51 -3.81 -7.74
CA VAL A 167 -3.30 -2.60 -7.53
C VAL A 167 -4.78 -2.83 -7.82
N ARG A 168 -5.12 -3.47 -8.95
CA ARG A 168 -6.51 -3.82 -9.29
C ARG A 168 -7.10 -4.76 -8.24
N MET A 169 -6.35 -5.76 -7.81
CA MET A 169 -6.79 -6.71 -6.77
C MET A 169 -7.13 -5.98 -5.47
N LYS A 170 -6.27 -5.04 -5.04
CA LYS A 170 -6.56 -4.21 -3.87
C LYS A 170 -7.80 -3.33 -4.07
N VAL A 171 -7.98 -2.69 -5.22
CA VAL A 171 -9.19 -1.89 -5.51
C VAL A 171 -10.45 -2.75 -5.35
N ALA A 172 -10.48 -3.95 -5.96
CA ALA A 172 -11.61 -4.86 -5.85
C ALA A 172 -11.90 -5.26 -4.39
N LEU A 173 -10.86 -5.59 -3.63
CA LEU A 173 -10.98 -6.02 -2.23
C LEU A 173 -11.42 -4.88 -1.29
N HIS A 174 -10.87 -3.67 -1.42
CA HIS A 174 -11.33 -2.52 -0.63
C HIS A 174 -12.78 -2.20 -0.95
N ASN A 175 -13.15 -2.14 -2.23
CA ASN A 175 -14.54 -1.92 -2.65
C ASN A 175 -15.48 -2.98 -2.06
N GLN A 176 -15.11 -4.26 -2.14
CA GLN A 176 -15.91 -5.36 -1.61
C GLN A 176 -16.02 -5.31 -0.07
N ALA A 177 -14.92 -5.07 0.65
CA ALA A 177 -14.93 -5.00 2.10
C ALA A 177 -15.80 -3.85 2.60
N ILE A 178 -15.68 -2.67 1.98
CA ILE A 178 -16.49 -1.49 2.29
C ILE A 178 -17.97 -1.78 2.01
N ARG A 179 -18.31 -2.32 0.83
CA ARG A 179 -19.71 -2.64 0.48
C ARG A 179 -20.33 -3.61 1.48
N LEU A 180 -19.65 -4.71 1.79
CA LEU A 180 -20.15 -5.71 2.73
C LEU A 180 -20.30 -5.14 4.15
N LEU A 181 -19.43 -4.22 4.56
CA LEU A 181 -19.57 -3.54 5.85
C LEU A 181 -20.74 -2.54 5.84
N LEU A 182 -20.95 -1.80 4.75
CA LEU A 182 -22.13 -0.93 4.58
C LEU A 182 -23.44 -1.73 4.65
N GLU A 183 -23.49 -2.92 4.06
CA GLU A 183 -24.63 -3.84 4.16
C GLU A 183 -24.84 -4.31 5.60
N GLN A 184 -23.76 -4.65 6.30
CA GLN A 184 -23.79 -5.11 7.69
C GLN A 184 -24.30 -4.05 8.67
N ILE A 185 -23.95 -2.78 8.47
CA ILE A 185 -24.36 -1.69 9.37
C ILE A 185 -25.68 -1.03 8.96
N SER A 186 -26.29 -1.43 7.85
CA SER A 186 -27.58 -0.89 7.39
C SER A 186 -28.67 -1.04 8.46
N PRO A 187 -29.51 -0.01 8.71
CA PRO A 187 -29.69 1.22 7.93
C PRO A 187 -28.75 2.38 8.29
N THR A 188 -27.83 2.19 9.24
CA THR A 188 -26.85 3.21 9.64
C THR A 188 -25.94 3.57 8.47
N LYS A 189 -25.62 4.86 8.31
CA LYS A 189 -24.73 5.36 7.26
C LYS A 189 -23.55 6.10 7.89
N PRO A 190 -22.31 5.81 7.48
CA PRO A 190 -21.17 6.57 7.93
C PRO A 190 -21.22 8.01 7.38
N ASP A 191 -20.70 8.96 8.15
CA ASP A 191 -20.52 10.35 7.72
C ASP A 191 -19.50 10.43 6.56
N ALA A 192 -18.51 9.53 6.55
CA ALA A 192 -17.51 9.43 5.50
C ALA A 192 -16.93 8.02 5.34
N ILE A 193 -16.41 7.74 4.15
CA ILE A 193 -15.61 6.54 3.86
C ILE A 193 -14.18 6.99 3.57
N LEU A 194 -13.19 6.42 4.27
CA LEU A 194 -11.78 6.74 4.13
C LEU A 194 -10.96 5.50 3.75
N ILE A 195 -10.16 5.60 2.70
CA ILE A 195 -9.20 4.58 2.29
C ILE A 195 -7.78 5.10 2.50
N ASP A 196 -6.89 4.31 3.13
CA ASP A 196 -5.45 4.61 3.09
C ASP A 196 -4.95 4.51 1.65
N GLN A 197 -4.43 5.63 1.13
CA GLN A 197 -4.20 5.80 -0.29
C GLN A 197 -3.01 4.95 -0.75
N PHE A 198 -3.31 3.81 -1.38
CA PHE A 198 -2.32 2.94 -2.01
C PHE A 198 -2.16 3.14 -3.52
N THR A 199 -3.07 3.87 -4.16
CA THR A 199 -3.00 4.23 -5.57
C THR A 199 -3.67 5.58 -5.79
N SER A 200 -3.42 6.24 -6.92
CA SER A 200 -4.07 7.52 -7.19
C SER A 200 -5.58 7.33 -7.31
N GLU A 201 -6.36 8.33 -6.90
CA GLU A 201 -7.83 8.30 -7.00
C GLU A 201 -8.27 8.01 -8.43
N ALA A 202 -7.65 8.63 -9.44
CA ALA A 202 -7.93 8.35 -10.84
C ALA A 202 -7.74 6.87 -11.22
N ASN A 203 -6.70 6.22 -10.68
CA ASN A 203 -6.43 4.81 -10.94
C ASN A 203 -7.37 3.89 -10.15
N TYR A 204 -7.72 4.25 -8.92
CA TYR A 204 -8.76 3.57 -8.15
C TYR A 204 -10.09 3.59 -8.93
N LEU A 205 -10.53 4.79 -9.36
CA LEU A 205 -11.75 4.99 -10.14
C LEU A 205 -11.71 4.22 -11.48
N LYS A 206 -10.55 4.13 -12.14
CA LYS A 206 -10.38 3.34 -13.36
C LYS A 206 -10.66 1.86 -13.13
N TYR A 207 -10.16 1.29 -12.03
CA TYR A 207 -10.32 -0.14 -11.74
C TYR A 207 -11.70 -0.45 -11.15
N VAL A 208 -12.21 0.35 -10.21
CA VAL A 208 -13.50 0.09 -9.55
C VAL A 208 -14.67 0.14 -10.52
N LYS A 209 -14.56 0.88 -11.63
CA LYS A 209 -15.55 0.89 -12.73
C LYS A 209 -15.74 -0.47 -13.40
N GLN A 210 -14.78 -1.38 -13.24
CA GLN A 210 -14.83 -2.75 -13.78
C GLN A 210 -15.49 -3.73 -12.79
N GLU A 211 -15.74 -3.31 -11.55
CA GLU A 211 -16.36 -4.13 -10.52
C GLU A 211 -17.88 -4.08 -10.66
N ALA A 212 -18.54 -5.24 -10.62
CA ALA A 212 -19.99 -5.34 -10.82
C ALA A 212 -20.81 -4.67 -9.70
N GLN A 213 -20.25 -4.57 -8.49
CA GLN A 213 -20.91 -4.04 -7.30
C GLN A 213 -20.03 -2.99 -6.66
N ARG A 214 -20.16 -1.75 -7.11
CA ARG A 214 -19.34 -0.63 -6.65
C ARG A 214 -20.00 0.11 -5.48
N VAL A 215 -19.18 0.64 -4.58
CA VAL A 215 -19.62 1.58 -3.56
C VAL A 215 -19.97 2.91 -4.24
N GLU A 216 -21.22 3.37 -4.09
CA GLU A 216 -21.71 4.62 -4.70
C GLU A 216 -21.46 5.85 -3.80
N GLN A 217 -21.26 5.65 -2.50
CA GLN A 217 -20.97 6.73 -1.56
C GLN A 217 -19.60 7.36 -1.87
N LYS A 218 -19.46 8.66 -1.57
CA LYS A 218 -18.20 9.38 -1.74
C LYS A 218 -17.10 8.77 -0.85
N ILE A 219 -15.98 8.44 -1.48
CA ILE A 219 -14.78 7.91 -0.82
C ILE A 219 -13.69 8.98 -0.79
N TYR A 220 -13.04 9.14 0.36
CA TYR A 220 -11.87 9.97 0.54
C TYR A 220 -10.58 9.14 0.49
N PHE A 221 -9.53 9.70 -0.09
CA PHE A 221 -8.23 9.04 -0.25
C PHE A 221 -7.14 9.93 0.32
N VAL A 222 -6.47 9.47 1.37
CA VAL A 222 -5.32 10.16 1.95
C VAL A 222 -4.21 9.17 2.24
N THR A 223 -2.96 9.60 2.07
CA THR A 223 -1.82 8.79 2.52
C THR A 223 -1.69 8.89 4.03
N LYS A 224 -1.39 7.77 4.70
CA LYS A 224 -1.34 7.68 6.16
C LYS A 224 -2.71 7.92 6.79
N GLY A 225 -3.74 7.28 6.24
CA GLY A 225 -5.13 7.43 6.68
C GLY A 225 -5.35 7.21 8.17
N GLU A 226 -4.54 6.36 8.79
CA GLU A 226 -4.50 6.09 10.23
C GLU A 226 -4.24 7.34 11.09
N GLN A 227 -3.58 8.36 10.54
CA GLN A 227 -3.33 9.63 11.22
C GLN A 227 -4.56 10.56 11.24
N TYR A 228 -5.51 10.33 10.34
CA TYR A 228 -6.69 11.17 10.17
C TYR A 228 -7.94 10.59 10.81
N HIS A 229 -8.03 9.25 10.92
CA HIS A 229 -9.16 8.62 11.59
C HIS A 229 -8.84 7.25 12.20
N LEU A 230 -9.38 6.99 13.40
CA LEU A 230 -9.17 5.75 14.17
C LEU A 230 -9.72 4.51 13.46
N SER A 231 -10.71 4.66 12.58
CA SER A 231 -11.26 3.54 11.81
C SER A 231 -10.26 2.94 10.84
N VAL A 232 -9.39 3.76 10.23
CA VAL A 232 -8.30 3.26 9.35
C VAL A 232 -7.23 2.57 10.19
N ALA A 233 -6.87 3.15 11.35
CA ALA A 233 -5.93 2.51 12.29
C ALA A 233 -6.47 1.15 12.77
N ALA A 234 -7.76 1.08 13.11
CA ALA A 234 -8.43 -0.15 13.50
C ALA A 234 -8.42 -1.21 12.39
N ALA A 235 -8.75 -0.82 11.15
CA ALA A 235 -8.67 -1.69 9.98
C ALA A 235 -7.23 -2.22 9.74
N SER A 236 -6.22 -1.36 9.93
CA SER A 236 -4.80 -1.74 9.85
C SER A 236 -4.44 -2.80 10.90
N ILE A 237 -4.87 -2.62 12.14
CA ILE A 237 -4.60 -3.55 13.24
C ILE A 237 -5.28 -4.90 12.99
N ILE A 238 -6.56 -4.91 12.58
CA ILE A 238 -7.30 -6.14 12.29
C ILE A 238 -6.66 -6.90 11.13
N SER A 239 -6.36 -6.22 10.02
CA SER A 239 -5.75 -6.85 8.85
C SER A 239 -4.35 -7.38 9.14
N ARG A 240 -3.54 -6.66 9.94
CA ARG A 240 -2.22 -7.12 10.39
C ARG A 240 -2.31 -8.33 11.31
N ALA A 241 -3.22 -8.32 12.29
CA ALA A 241 -3.41 -9.47 13.18
C ALA A 241 -3.79 -10.73 12.39
N SER A 242 -4.73 -10.61 11.46
CA SER A 242 -5.11 -11.72 10.57
C SER A 242 -3.96 -12.20 9.69
N PHE A 243 -3.18 -11.29 9.11
CA PHE A 243 -2.01 -11.67 8.32
C PHE A 243 -0.99 -12.47 9.15
N LEU A 244 -0.72 -12.04 10.38
CA LEU A 244 0.20 -12.74 11.29
C LEU A 244 -0.34 -14.12 11.71
N GLU A 245 -1.64 -14.24 11.99
CA GLU A 245 -2.29 -15.52 12.29
C GLU A 245 -2.16 -16.51 11.12
N GLU A 246 -2.33 -16.04 9.88
CA GLU A 246 -2.19 -16.90 8.69
C GLU A 246 -0.73 -17.33 8.45
N LEU A 247 0.25 -16.50 8.77
CA LEU A 247 1.67 -16.91 8.75
C LEU A 247 1.98 -17.95 9.84
N ASP A 248 1.39 -17.85 11.02
CA ASP A 248 1.58 -18.84 12.08
C ASP A 248 0.97 -20.19 11.69
N LYS A 249 -0.24 -20.20 11.12
CA LYS A 249 -0.88 -21.42 10.60
C LYS A 249 0.01 -22.09 9.56
N ALA A 250 0.49 -21.32 8.57
CA ALA A 250 1.42 -21.83 7.57
C ALA A 250 2.72 -22.34 8.20
N SER A 251 3.22 -21.68 9.25
CA SER A 251 4.42 -22.10 9.97
C SER A 251 4.25 -23.43 10.68
N LEU A 252 3.08 -23.63 11.31
CA LEU A 252 2.71 -24.87 11.97
C LEU A 252 2.61 -26.02 10.96
N GLU A 253 1.91 -25.80 9.85
CA GLU A 253 1.75 -26.80 8.78
C GLU A 253 3.08 -27.22 8.14
N LEU A 254 4.00 -26.26 7.95
CA LEU A 254 5.31 -26.51 7.33
C LEU A 254 6.38 -26.98 8.32
N GLY A 255 6.08 -26.98 9.62
CA GLY A 255 7.04 -27.29 10.68
C GLY A 255 8.24 -26.34 10.72
N THR A 256 8.10 -25.11 10.22
CA THR A 256 9.16 -24.10 10.18
C THR A 256 8.57 -22.70 10.15
N LYS A 257 9.24 -21.73 10.76
CA LYS A 257 8.79 -20.34 10.74
C LYS A 257 8.73 -19.81 9.30
N VAL A 258 7.55 -19.34 8.89
CA VAL A 258 7.34 -18.64 7.62
C VAL A 258 7.69 -17.17 7.81
N PRO A 259 8.65 -16.62 7.05
CA PRO A 259 9.04 -15.24 7.18
C PRO A 259 7.97 -14.31 6.59
N SER A 260 7.67 -13.23 7.31
CA SER A 260 7.00 -12.07 6.72
C SER A 260 7.95 -11.35 5.76
N GLY A 261 7.48 -10.94 4.59
CA GLY A 261 8.25 -10.18 3.61
C GLY A 261 8.81 -11.01 2.47
N ALA A 262 9.78 -10.45 1.75
CA ALA A 262 10.29 -10.97 0.47
C ALA A 262 11.83 -10.97 0.40
N GLY A 263 12.50 -11.13 1.54
CA GLY A 263 13.96 -11.14 1.65
C GLY A 263 14.58 -12.52 1.39
N ARG A 264 15.87 -12.66 1.71
CA ARG A 264 16.64 -13.90 1.52
C ARG A 264 16.05 -15.10 2.28
N SER A 265 15.55 -14.91 3.49
CA SER A 265 14.87 -15.96 4.25
C SER A 265 13.64 -16.50 3.50
N SER A 266 12.94 -15.66 2.75
CA SER A 266 11.82 -16.07 1.90
C SER A 266 12.30 -16.90 0.70
N ASP A 267 13.43 -16.53 0.09
CA ASP A 267 14.05 -17.28 -1.02
C ASP A 267 14.47 -18.69 -0.56
N GLU A 268 15.11 -18.78 0.62
CA GLU A 268 15.60 -20.04 1.21
C GLU A 268 14.43 -20.97 1.59
N LEU A 269 13.38 -20.45 2.22
CA LEU A 269 12.19 -21.26 2.52
C LEU A 269 11.51 -21.74 1.23
N ALA A 270 11.38 -20.90 0.21
CA ALA A 270 10.79 -21.35 -1.05
C ALA A 270 11.61 -22.41 -1.75
N ALA A 271 12.94 -22.32 -1.73
CA ALA A 271 13.80 -23.36 -2.26
C ALA A 271 13.57 -24.70 -1.54
N LYS A 272 13.42 -24.67 -0.20
CA LYS A 272 13.04 -25.86 0.59
C LYS A 272 11.69 -26.44 0.15
N LEU A 273 10.65 -25.62 0.02
CA LEU A 273 9.32 -26.09 -0.40
C LEU A 273 9.32 -26.63 -1.83
N LEU A 274 10.07 -26.02 -2.74
CA LEU A 274 10.24 -26.52 -4.11
C LEU A 274 10.87 -27.91 -4.14
N ARG A 275 11.91 -28.17 -3.33
CA ARG A 275 12.51 -29.51 -3.21
C ARG A 275 11.55 -30.54 -2.64
N GLN A 276 10.68 -30.14 -1.70
CA GLN A 276 9.77 -31.04 -1.00
C GLN A 276 8.53 -31.42 -1.81
N GLY A 277 7.93 -30.46 -2.51
CA GLY A 277 6.64 -30.68 -3.18
C GLY A 277 6.43 -29.81 -4.42
N GLY A 278 7.51 -29.25 -4.97
CA GLY A 278 7.49 -28.45 -6.19
C GLY A 278 6.62 -27.20 -6.11
N ILE A 279 6.21 -26.72 -7.29
CA ILE A 279 5.36 -25.53 -7.43
C ILE A 279 3.99 -25.74 -6.80
N ALA A 280 3.44 -26.97 -6.83
CA ALA A 280 2.14 -27.26 -6.25
C ALA A 280 2.11 -27.00 -4.73
N LEU A 281 3.15 -27.39 -4.01
CA LEU A 281 3.28 -27.08 -2.58
C LEU A 281 3.52 -25.59 -2.36
N LEU A 282 4.41 -24.97 -3.12
CA LEU A 282 4.72 -23.55 -2.98
C LEU A 282 3.49 -22.65 -3.22
N ASN A 283 2.62 -23.02 -4.17
CA ASN A 283 1.39 -22.29 -4.51
C ASN A 283 0.43 -22.13 -3.33
N LYS A 284 0.46 -23.06 -2.37
CA LYS A 284 -0.36 -23.01 -1.15
C LYS A 284 0.01 -21.85 -0.23
N TYR A 285 1.28 -21.46 -0.23
CA TYR A 285 1.85 -20.58 0.78
C TYR A 285 2.39 -19.25 0.21
N ALA A 286 2.71 -19.19 -1.08
CA ALA A 286 3.42 -18.07 -1.67
C ALA A 286 2.74 -17.46 -2.89
N LYS A 287 2.93 -16.15 -3.09
CA LYS A 287 2.51 -15.39 -4.26
C LYS A 287 3.51 -15.58 -5.41
N LEU A 288 3.24 -16.52 -6.31
CA LEU A 288 4.24 -17.05 -7.25
C LEU A 288 4.84 -16.06 -8.25
N HIS A 289 4.14 -14.97 -8.58
CA HIS A 289 4.64 -13.93 -9.49
C HIS A 289 5.79 -13.07 -8.94
N PHE A 290 6.12 -13.20 -7.64
CA PHE A 290 7.24 -12.47 -7.06
C PHE A 290 8.57 -13.01 -7.59
N ALA A 291 9.58 -12.13 -7.65
CA ALA A 291 10.94 -12.51 -8.05
C ALA A 291 11.55 -13.61 -7.15
N ASN A 292 11.07 -13.75 -5.92
CA ASN A 292 11.49 -14.79 -4.97
C ASN A 292 11.32 -16.21 -5.54
N THR A 293 10.29 -16.46 -6.36
CA THR A 293 10.08 -17.76 -6.99
C THR A 293 11.25 -18.14 -7.90
N GLU A 294 11.69 -17.22 -8.76
CA GLU A 294 12.81 -17.45 -9.67
C GLU A 294 14.16 -17.49 -8.94
N LYS A 295 14.31 -16.72 -7.85
CA LYS A 295 15.50 -16.83 -6.99
C LYS A 295 15.56 -18.19 -6.31
N ALA A 296 14.45 -18.68 -5.78
CA ALA A 296 14.36 -19.98 -5.13
C ALA A 296 14.68 -21.13 -6.09
N LYS A 297 14.21 -21.07 -7.34
CA LYS A 297 14.57 -22.04 -8.40
C LYS A 297 16.07 -22.09 -8.71
N LYS A 298 16.80 -21.00 -8.51
CA LYS A 298 18.27 -20.95 -8.72
C LYS A 298 19.06 -21.49 -7.53
N LEU A 299 18.41 -21.68 -6.39
CA LEU A 299 19.03 -22.21 -5.17
C LEU A 299 18.91 -23.73 -5.05
N ILE A 300 18.09 -24.35 -5.89
CA ILE A 300 17.87 -25.81 -5.95
C ILE A 300 18.65 -26.42 -7.09
#